data_AF-A0A7W2RI24-F1
#
_entry.id   AF-A0A7W2RI24-F1
#
_cell.length_a   1.000
_cell.length_b   1.000
_cell.length_c   1.000
_cell.angle_alpha   90.00
_cell.angle_beta   90.00
_cell.angle_gamma   90.00
#
_symmetry.space_group_name_H-M   'P 1'
#
loop_
_entity.id
_entity.type
_entity.pdbx_description
1 polymer ?
#
loop_
_entity_poly.entity_id
_entity_poly.type
_entity_poly.pdbx_seq_one_letter_code
_entity_poly.pdbx_strand_id
1 'polypeptide(L)' 'MVLNNTNKHFTLAMMDCHLKQQLDKCEYLDLSSSSNQVAVDGKTPKPWKGFDHRYSTGMNWHMSK' A
#
# COMPACT_ATOMS: atom_id res chain seq x y z
N MET A 1 18.66 12.71 -4.13
CA MET A 1 17.41 11.99 -4.44
C MET A 1 16.84 11.48 -3.12
N VAL A 2 15.80 12.11 -2.58
CA VAL A 2 15.18 11.70 -1.31
C VAL A 2 14.01 10.78 -1.64
N LEU A 3 14.07 9.55 -1.12
CA LEU A 3 12.95 8.63 -1.19
C LEU A 3 11.81 9.22 -0.34
N ASN A 4 10.65 9.49 -0.94
CA ASN A 4 9.49 9.95 -0.19
C ASN A 4 9.02 8.85 0.78
N ASN A 5 8.26 9.21 1.82
CA ASN A 5 7.87 8.25 2.86
C ASN A 5 7.06 7.07 2.32
N THR A 6 6.26 7.28 1.26
CA THR A 6 5.53 6.23 0.55
C THR A 6 6.49 5.18 -0.02
N ASN A 7 7.51 5.61 -0.76
CA ASN A 7 8.48 4.71 -1.36
C ASN A 7 9.32 4.00 -0.28
N LYS A 8 9.67 4.70 0.81
CA LYS A 8 10.33 4.06 1.97
C LYS A 8 9.47 2.95 2.56
N HIS A 9 8.19 3.21 2.77
CA HIS A 9 7.24 2.23 3.31
C HIS A 9 7.19 0.97 2.45
N PHE A 10 6.97 1.11 1.14
CA PHE A 10 6.86 -0.05 0.25
C PHE A 10 8.18 -0.80 0.08
N THR A 11 9.31 -0.11 -0.01
CA THR A 11 10.62 -0.77 -0.07
C THR A 11 10.88 -1.59 1.20
N LEU A 12 10.57 -1.04 2.37
CA LEU A 12 10.73 -1.76 3.64
C LEU A 12 9.78 -2.96 3.71
N ALA A 13 8.51 -2.80 3.35
CA ALA A 13 7.55 -3.91 3.32
C ALA A 13 7.99 -5.04 2.39
N MET A 14 8.51 -4.72 1.18
CA MET A 14 9.08 -5.69 0.24
C MET A 14 10.27 -6.45 0.84
N MET A 15 11.21 -5.74 1.48
CA MET A 15 12.39 -6.35 2.11
C MET A 15 12.00 -7.24 3.30
N ASP A 16 11.11 -6.76 4.16
CA ASP A 16 10.69 -7.51 5.35
C ASP A 16 9.91 -8.78 4.95
N CYS A 17 9.01 -8.67 3.97
CA CYS A 17 8.24 -9.82 3.44
C CYS A 17 9.16 -10.85 2.76
N HIS A 18 9.98 -10.44 1.78
CA HIS A 18 10.66 -11.38 0.89
C HIS A 18 12.09 -11.74 1.33
N LEU A 19 12.83 -10.81 1.93
CA LEU A 19 14.23 -11.06 2.31
C LEU A 19 14.33 -11.56 3.75
N LYS A 20 13.60 -10.92 4.67
CA LYS A 20 13.60 -11.30 6.09
C LYS A 20 12.57 -12.36 6.45
N GLN A 21 11.74 -12.78 5.49
CA GLN A 21 10.70 -13.79 5.65
C GLN A 21 9.68 -13.46 6.76
N GLN A 22 9.43 -12.18 7.02
CA GLN A 22 8.40 -11.73 7.96
C GLN A 22 7.05 -11.70 7.22
N LEU A 23 6.38 -12.86 7.19
CA LEU A 23 5.16 -13.05 6.38
C LEU A 23 4.01 -12.13 6.77
N ASP A 24 3.94 -11.68 8.02
CA ASP A 24 2.97 -10.68 8.48
C ASP A 24 3.16 -9.32 7.75
N LYS A 25 4.37 -9.03 7.29
CA LYS A 25 4.67 -7.82 6.53
C LYS A 25 4.23 -7.89 5.07
N CYS A 26 4.01 -9.09 4.54
CA CYS A 26 3.46 -9.26 3.20
C CYS A 26 2.02 -8.71 3.09
N GLU A 27 1.30 -8.59 4.19
CA GLU A 27 -0.04 -7.98 4.24
C GLU A 27 -0.03 -6.48 3.89
N TYR A 28 1.13 -5.81 3.93
CA TYR A 28 1.28 -4.42 3.46
C TYR A 28 1.49 -4.33 1.93
N LEU A 29 1.65 -5.46 1.26
CA LEU A 29 1.83 -5.58 -0.19
C LEU A 29 0.60 -6.16 -0.88
N ASP A 30 -0.35 -6.69 -0.12
CA ASP A 30 -1.68 -7.11 -0.60
C ASP A 30 -2.60 -5.88 -0.74
N LEU A 31 -2.41 -5.16 -1.85
CA LEU A 31 -3.05 -3.88 -2.12
C LEU A 31 -4.04 -4.00 -3.28
N SER A 32 -5.14 -3.25 -3.20
CA SER A 32 -5.97 -2.98 -4.36
C SER A 32 -5.17 -2.22 -5.43
N SER A 33 -5.59 -2.31 -6.69
CA SER A 33 -4.91 -1.64 -7.81
C SER A 33 -4.86 -0.12 -7.69
N SER A 34 -5.78 0.51 -6.96
CA SER A 34 -5.80 1.95 -6.70
C SER A 34 -5.93 2.23 -5.22
N SER A 35 -5.25 3.28 -4.75
CA SER A 35 -5.38 3.78 -3.37
C SER A 35 -6.61 4.65 -3.16
N ASN A 36 -7.25 5.12 -4.25
CA ASN A 36 -8.35 6.06 -4.19
C ASN A 36 -9.56 5.46 -3.44
N GLN A 37 -9.99 6.14 -2.38
CA GLN A 37 -11.17 5.75 -1.62
C GLN A 37 -12.45 6.34 -2.21
N VAL A 38 -12.71 6.08 -3.49
CA VAL A 38 -13.97 6.46 -4.14
C VAL A 38 -15.10 5.64 -3.52
N ALA A 39 -16.16 6.31 -3.05
CA ALA A 39 -17.29 5.62 -2.46
C ALA A 39 -18.01 4.76 -3.51
N VAL A 40 -18.19 3.48 -3.20
CA VAL A 40 -18.98 2.53 -4.00
C VAL A 40 -20.19 2.15 -3.16
N ASP A 41 -21.39 2.29 -3.71
CA ASP A 41 -22.67 2.04 -3.00
C ASP A 41 -22.79 2.80 -1.67
N GLY A 42 -22.31 4.04 -1.64
CA GLY A 42 -22.33 4.90 -0.45
C GLY A 42 -21.35 4.50 0.66
N LYS A 43 -20.49 3.49 0.42
CA LYS A 43 -19.45 3.07 1.38
C LYS A 43 -18.07 3.47 0.88
N THR A 44 -17.35 4.22 1.70
CA THR A 44 -15.94 4.53 1.47
C THR A 44 -15.11 3.26 1.74
N PRO A 45 -14.38 2.73 0.75
CA PRO A 45 -13.54 1.54 0.96
C PRO A 45 -12.43 1.88 1.95
N LYS A 46 -11.89 0.86 2.64
CA LYS A 46 -10.77 1.06 3.58
C LYS A 46 -9.52 1.54 2.83
N PRO A 47 -8.69 2.39 3.45
CA PRO A 47 -7.41 2.76 2.85
C PRO A 47 -6.48 1.55 2.79
N TRP A 48 -5.42 1.66 1.99
CA TRP A 48 -4.34 0.69 2.03
C TRP A 48 -3.77 0.52 3.43
N LYS A 49 -3.36 -0.70 3.77
CA LYS A 49 -2.86 -1.02 5.11
C LYS A 49 -1.62 -0.16 5.42
N GLY A 50 -1.64 0.53 6.56
CA GLY A 50 -0.56 1.44 6.95
C GLY A 50 -0.68 2.88 6.41
N PHE A 51 -1.66 3.16 5.56
CA PHE A 51 -1.97 4.51 5.09
C PHE A 51 -3.18 5.08 5.82
N ASP A 52 -3.06 6.33 6.27
CA ASP A 52 -4.18 7.09 6.78
C ASP A 52 -5.11 7.51 5.62
N HIS A 53 -6.40 7.69 5.88
CA HIS A 53 -7.39 8.15 4.89
C HIS A 53 -6.91 9.36 4.10
N ARG A 54 -6.27 10.34 4.76
CA ARG A 54 -5.78 11.56 4.09
C ARG A 54 -4.67 11.33 3.07
N TYR A 55 -4.04 10.16 3.09
CA TYR A 55 -2.93 9.79 2.19
C TYR A 55 -3.31 8.65 1.22
N SER A 56 -4.54 8.13 1.30
CA SER A 56 -5.03 7.05 0.43
C SER A 56 -5.69 7.62 -0.82
N THR A 57 -4.90 8.33 -1.63
CA THR A 57 -5.36 8.92 -2.89
C THR A 57 -4.20 9.07 -3.87
N GLY A 58 -4.51 9.05 -5.17
CA GLY A 58 -3.60 9.38 -6.27
C GLY A 58 -2.51 8.34 -6.59
N MET A 59 -2.57 7.13 -6.04
CA MET A 59 -1.59 6.07 -6.29
C MET A 59 -2.24 4.86 -6.96
N ASN A 60 -1.51 4.25 -7.88
CA ASN A 60 -1.88 2.97 -8.48
C ASN A 60 -0.78 1.95 -8.23
N TRP A 61 -1.18 0.74 -7.84
CA TRP A 61 -0.30 -0.39 -7.62
C TRP A 61 -0.32 -1.30 -8.85
N HIS A 62 0.83 -1.42 -9.51
CA HIS A 62 1.02 -2.29 -10.67
C HIS A 62 1.93 -3.44 -10.28
N MET A 63 1.35 -4.48 -9.68
CA MET A 63 2.07 -5.74 -9.51
C MET A 63 2.10 -6.44 -10.87
N SER A 64 3.28 -6.50 -11.51
CA SER A 64 3.47 -7.45 -12.61
C SER A 64 3.39 -8.83 -12.00
N LYS A 65 2.37 -9.60 -12.41
CA LYS A 65 2.31 -11.02 -12.15
C LYS A 65 3.45 -11.75 -12.86
#